data_AF-A0A7K5C4W1-F1
#
_entry.id   AF-A0A7K5C4W1-F1
#
_cell.length_a   1.000
_cell.length_b   1.000
_cell.length_c   1.000
_cell.angle_alpha   90.00
_cell.angle_beta   90.00
_cell.angle_gamma   90.00
#
_symmetry.space_group_name_H-M   'P 1'
#
loop_
_entity.id
_entity.type
_entity.pdbx_description
1 polymer ?
#
loop_
_entity_poly.entity_id
_entity_poly.type
_entity_poly.pdbx_seq_one_letter_code
_entity_poly.pdbx_strand_id
1 'polypeptide(L)' 'PDSGKRFWTSSHFLVHEQIHTEERPFRCPTCRKGVNCNSTILTHQCIHIRERRYECPKYRKSFSRSSHLTQHQQRRH' A
#
# COMPACT_ATOMS: atom_id res chain seq x y z
N PRO A 1 -15.89 -16.15 11.21
CA PRO A 1 -14.43 -16.33 11.02
C PRO A 1 -14.10 -17.24 9.82
N ASP A 2 -14.92 -17.17 8.77
CA ASP A 2 -14.89 -18.12 7.66
C ASP A 2 -14.30 -17.43 6.42
N SER A 3 -13.02 -17.62 6.21
CA SER A 3 -12.43 -17.38 4.90
C SER A 3 -11.36 -18.43 4.69
N GLY A 4 -11.65 -19.43 3.86
CA GLY A 4 -10.73 -20.50 3.43
C GLY A 4 -9.52 -20.03 2.62
N LYS A 5 -9.04 -18.80 2.84
CA LYS A 5 -7.82 -18.26 2.26
C LYS A 5 -6.62 -18.82 3.02
N ARG A 6 -5.79 -19.61 2.32
CA ARG A 6 -4.50 -20.09 2.84
C ARG A 6 -3.44 -19.02 2.64
N PHE A 7 -2.86 -18.54 3.74
CA PHE A 7 -1.70 -17.64 3.71
C PHE A 7 -0.44 -18.43 4.03
N TRP A 8 0.60 -18.24 3.22
CA TRP A 8 1.91 -18.88 3.41
C TRP A 8 2.78 -18.19 4.47
N THR A 9 2.42 -16.96 4.86
CA THR A 9 3.17 -16.16 5.84
C THR A 9 2.25 -15.69 6.97
N SER A 10 2.77 -15.77 8.21
CA SER A 10 2.06 -15.33 9.41
C SER A 10 1.68 -13.84 9.35
N SER A 11 2.56 -13.00 8.79
CA SER A 11 2.29 -11.56 8.61
C SER A 11 1.09 -11.27 7.69
N HIS A 12 0.93 -12.02 6.60
CA HIS A 12 -0.23 -11.85 5.71
C HIS A 12 -1.51 -12.38 6.35
N PHE A 13 -1.43 -13.46 7.13
CA PHE A 13 -2.57 -13.97 7.88
C PHE A 13 -3.06 -12.95 8.92
N LEU A 14 -2.17 -12.39 9.74
CA LEU A 14 -2.53 -11.39 10.76
C LEU A 14 -3.19 -10.14 10.17
N VAL A 15 -2.65 -9.62 9.06
CA VAL A 15 -3.24 -8.49 8.34
C VAL A 15 -4.63 -8.81 7.79
N HIS A 16 -4.83 -10.05 7.32
CA HIS A 16 -6.12 -10.50 6.81
C HIS A 16 -7.15 -10.62 7.94
N GLU A 17 -6.77 -11.18 9.08
CA GLU A 17 -7.65 -11.27 10.25
C GLU A 17 -8.09 -9.89 10.76
N GLN A 18 -7.22 -8.88 10.66
CA GLN A 18 -7.57 -7.49 11.00
C GLN A 18 -8.70 -6.89 10.13
N ILE A 19 -8.97 -7.47 8.95
CA ILE A 19 -10.11 -7.04 8.11
C ILE A 19 -11.42 -7.47 8.76
N HIS A 20 -11.44 -8.63 9.42
CA HIS A 20 -12.63 -9.16 10.08
C HIS A 20 -12.93 -8.45 11.40
N THR A 21 -11.90 -7.94 12.08
CA THR A 21 -12.06 -7.25 13.38
C THR A 21 -12.24 -5.73 13.25
N GLU A 22 -12.20 -5.19 12.04
CA GLU A 22 -12.14 -3.74 11.74
C GLU A 22 -10.97 -3.00 12.44
N GLU A 23 -10.02 -3.74 13.02
CA GLU A 23 -8.87 -3.15 13.68
C GLU A 23 -7.94 -2.50 12.66
N ARG A 24 -7.69 -1.20 12.86
CA ARG A 24 -6.81 -0.39 12.02
C ARG A 24 -5.68 0.19 12.86
N PRO A 25 -4.66 -0.63 13.18
CA PRO A 25 -3.57 -0.22 14.07
C PRO A 25 -2.75 0.93 13.51
N PHE A 26 -2.67 1.08 12.18
CA PHE A 26 -1.89 2.15 11.55
C PHE A 26 -2.82 3.30 11.17
N ARG A 27 -2.72 4.44 11.86
CA ARG A 27 -3.52 5.64 11.56
C ARG A 27 -2.66 6.74 10.94
N CYS A 28 -3.21 7.40 9.93
CA CYS A 28 -2.60 8.57 9.33
C CYS A 28 -2.63 9.75 10.31
N PRO A 29 -1.50 10.40 10.63
CA PRO A 29 -1.50 11.55 11.53
C PRO A 29 -2.21 12.76 10.91
N THR A 30 -2.23 12.88 9.58
CA THR A 30 -2.80 14.03 8.87
C THR A 30 -4.32 13.96 8.73
N CYS A 31 -4.86 12.84 8.27
CA CYS A 31 -6.30 12.70 7.98
C CYS A 31 -7.01 11.66 8.85
N ARG A 32 -6.33 11.08 9.86
CA ARG A 32 -6.84 10.06 10.78
C ARG A 32 -7.33 8.76 10.13
N LYS A 33 -7.12 8.57 8.82
CA LYS A 33 -7.46 7.34 8.12
C LYS A 33 -6.67 6.16 8.69
N GLY A 34 -7.38 5.15 9.18
CA GLY A 34 -6.81 3.89 9.63
C GLY A 34 -6.62 2.88 8.50
N VAL A 35 -5.53 2.11 8.55
CA VAL A 35 -5.24 0.96 7.69
C VAL A 35 -4.66 -0.20 8.51
N ASN A 36 -4.70 -1.41 7.95
CA ASN A 36 -4.24 -2.67 8.56
C ASN A 36 -2.76 -3.01 8.21
N CYS A 37 -2.15 -2.29 7.27
CA CYS A 37 -0.80 -2.57 6.80
C CYS A 37 0.14 -1.37 6.95
N ASN A 38 1.35 -1.61 7.47
CA ASN A 38 2.40 -0.58 7.57
C ASN A 38 2.83 -0.05 6.18
N SER A 39 3.04 -0.93 5.20
CA SER A 39 3.40 -0.51 3.83
C SER A 39 2.33 0.37 3.18
N THR A 40 1.05 0.14 3.52
CA THR A 40 -0.07 0.95 3.04
C THR A 40 -0.09 2.33 3.69
N ILE A 41 0.23 2.46 4.99
CA ILE A 41 0.25 3.79 5.62
C ILE A 41 1.40 4.65 5.11
N LEU A 42 2.58 4.06 4.88
CA LEU A 42 3.74 4.77 4.32
C LEU A 42 3.45 5.31 2.91
N THR A 43 2.89 4.47 2.04
CA THR A 43 2.51 4.91 0.68
C THR A 43 1.32 5.86 0.69
N HIS A 44 0.40 5.75 1.66
CA HIS A 44 -0.68 6.70 1.85
C HIS A 44 -0.16 8.09 2.23
N GLN A 45 0.82 8.19 3.13
CA GLN A 45 1.38 9.48 3.54
C GLN A 45 1.94 10.29 2.36
N CYS A 46 2.47 9.62 1.32
CA CYS A 46 2.94 10.26 0.09
C CYS A 46 1.88 11.16 -0.59
N ILE A 47 0.58 10.89 -0.40
CA ILE A 47 -0.48 11.73 -0.99
C ILE A 47 -0.55 13.11 -0.34
N HIS A 48 -0.28 13.19 0.97
CA HIS A 48 -0.39 14.44 1.74
C HIS A 48 0.78 15.37 1.44
N ILE A 49 1.97 14.81 1.28
CA ILE A 49 3.20 15.54 0.92
C ILE A 49 3.34 15.77 -0.59
N ARG A 50 2.40 15.25 -1.41
CA ARG A 50 2.46 15.23 -2.88
C ARG A 50 3.77 14.65 -3.44
N GLU A 51 4.48 13.88 -2.63
CA GLU A 51 5.77 13.29 -2.99
C GLU A 51 5.54 12.05 -3.86
N ARG A 52 6.10 12.06 -5.06
CA ARG A 52 6.07 10.91 -5.98
C ARG A 52 7.48 10.34 -6.08
N ARG A 53 7.80 9.45 -5.15
CA ARG A 53 9.14 8.87 -4.96
C ARG A 53 9.65 8.01 -6.11
N TYR A 54 8.75 7.52 -6.95
CA TYR A 54 9.09 6.57 -8.01
C TYR A 54 8.94 7.22 -9.38
N GLU A 55 10.03 7.71 -9.96
CA GLU A 55 10.04 8.34 -11.29
C GLU A 55 10.43 7.34 -12.39
N CYS A 56 9.71 7.38 -13.51
CA CYS A 56 10.14 6.71 -14.73
C CYS A 56 11.18 7.58 -15.46
N PRO A 57 12.44 7.14 -15.62
CA PRO A 57 13.49 7.95 -16.24
C PRO A 57 13.21 8.27 -17.73
N LYS A 58 12.53 7.36 -18.44
CA LYS A 58 12.22 7.52 -19.88
C LYS A 58 11.13 8.57 -20.14
N TYR A 59 10.10 8.59 -19.29
CA TYR A 59 8.90 9.42 -19.51
C TYR A 59 8.73 10.53 -18.47
N ARG A 60 9.67 10.67 -17.52
CA ARG A 60 9.66 11.65 -16.41
C ARG A 60 8.34 11.64 -15.62
N LYS A 61 7.66 10.49 -15.61
CA LYS A 61 6.37 10.31 -14.92
C LYS A 61 6.61 9.70 -13.55
N SER A 62 6.13 10.39 -12.52
CA SER A 62 6.34 9.95 -11.13
C SER A 62 5.10 9.32 -10.50
N PHE A 63 5.33 8.36 -9.61
CA PHE A 63 4.32 7.52 -8.96
C PHE A 63 4.55 7.49 -7.44
N SER A 64 3.48 7.29 -6.68
CA SER A 64 3.51 7.12 -5.21
C SER A 64 3.80 5.67 -4.76
N ARG A 65 3.72 4.70 -5.69
CA ARG A 65 3.97 3.27 -5.44
C ARG A 65 4.93 2.70 -6.47
N SER A 66 5.86 1.85 -6.05
CA SER A 66 6.81 1.15 -6.93
C SER A 66 6.09 0.24 -7.92
N SER A 67 5.08 -0.51 -7.48
CA SER A 67 4.30 -1.40 -8.35
C SER A 67 3.62 -0.69 -9.53
N HIS A 68 3.23 0.57 -9.33
CA HIS A 68 2.69 1.41 -10.41
C HIS A 68 3.76 1.80 -11.43
N LEU A 69 4.97 2.14 -10.98
CA LEU A 69 6.09 2.40 -11.86
C LEU A 69 6.44 1.14 -12.67
N THR A 70 6.53 -0.01 -12.02
CA THR A 70 6.79 -1.29 -12.70
C THR A 70 5.71 -1.57 -13.75
N GLN A 71 4.43 -1.49 -13.40
CA GLN A 71 3.35 -1.69 -14.37
C GLN A 71 3.42 -0.68 -15.52
N HIS A 72 3.73 0.58 -15.24
CA HIS A 72 3.93 1.60 -16.25
C HIS A 72 5.06 1.23 -17.22
N GLN A 73 6.21 0.79 -16.71
CA GLN A 73 7.35 0.39 -17.53
C GLN A 73 7.01 -0.85 -18.38
N GLN A 74 6.36 -1.86 -17.80
CA GLN A 74 5.97 -3.08 -18.50
C GLN A 74 4.96 -2.82 -19.63
N ARG A 75 4.04 -1.86 -19.44
CA ARG A 75 3.04 -1.50 -20.46
C ARG A 75 3.52 -0.47 -21.50
N ARG A 76 4.63 0.22 -21.24
CA ARG A 76 5.18 1.30 -22.08
C ARG A 76 6.57 0.93 -22.64
N HIS A 77 6.86 -0.37 -22.71
CA HIS A 77 7.95 -0.88 -23.53
C HIS A 77 7.69 -0.51 -24.99
#